data_AF-A0A957VI96-F1
#
_entry.id   AF-A0A957VI96-F1
#
_cell.length_a   1.000
_cell.length_b   1.000
_cell.length_c   1.000
_cell.angle_alpha   90.00
_cell.angle_beta   90.00
_cell.angle_gamma   90.00
#
_symmetry.space_group_name_H-M   'P 1'
#
loop_
_entity.id
_entity.type
_entity.pdbx_description
1 polymer ?
#
loop_
_entity_poly.entity_id
_entity_poly.type
_entity_poly.pdbx_seq_one_letter_code
_entity_poly.pdbx_strand_id
1 'polypeptide(L)'
;SYGAGVQSTGVVRILKDLNIPIDGRNIVLVEDIIDSGNTLKYLMGLLEQRNPASLRVMTLLDKPERREVDVQVDWVGFAIPNEFVVGYGLDFDEIYRNLPYIGVLKPSVYTEPASA
;
A
#
# COMPACT_ATOMS: atom_id res chain seq x y z
N SER A 1 2.17 8.84 5.26
CA SER A 1 1.22 8.33 6.27
C SER A 1 -0.07 9.08 6.21
N TYR A 2 -1.16 8.34 6.19
CA TYR A 2 -2.42 8.77 6.77
C TYR A 2 -2.15 9.00 8.26
N GLY A 3 -2.36 10.21 8.77
CA GLY A 3 -2.35 10.44 10.23
C GLY A 3 -3.64 9.88 10.84
N ALA A 4 -4.27 10.62 11.74
CA ALA A 4 -5.63 10.36 12.23
C ALA A 4 -6.75 10.64 11.18
N GLY A 5 -6.45 10.51 9.88
CA GLY A 5 -7.36 10.88 8.80
C GLY A 5 -7.15 10.07 7.54
N VAL A 6 -8.09 10.13 6.60
CA VAL A 6 -8.19 9.21 5.45
C VAL A 6 -7.46 9.67 4.18
N GLN A 7 -6.69 10.77 4.24
CA GLN A 7 -5.94 11.31 3.11
C GLN A 7 -4.43 11.33 3.35
N SER A 8 -3.67 10.93 2.33
CA SER A 8 -2.20 10.89 2.37
C SER A 8 -1.62 12.23 1.95
N THR A 9 -0.52 12.66 2.57
CA THR A 9 0.23 13.87 2.17
C THR A 9 1.06 13.68 0.89
N GLY A 10 1.13 12.47 0.34
CA GLY A 10 1.96 12.13 -0.83
C GLY A 10 3.48 12.14 -0.60
N VAL A 11 3.96 12.70 0.51
CA VAL A 11 5.40 12.74 0.84
C VAL A 11 5.81 11.43 1.49
N VAL A 12 6.65 10.66 0.79
CA VAL A 12 7.25 9.42 1.29
C VAL A 12 8.58 9.74 1.98
N ARG A 13 8.76 9.24 3.21
CA ARG A 13 10.02 9.30 3.95
C ARG A 13 10.50 7.89 4.25
N ILE A 14 11.74 7.57 3.89
CA ILE A 14 12.35 6.30 4.26
C ILE A 14 12.75 6.38 5.74
N LEU A 15 12.02 5.65 6.58
CA LEU A 15 12.37 5.47 8.01
C LEU A 15 13.36 4.33 8.19
N LYS A 16 13.20 3.27 7.39
CA LYS A 16 14.08 2.10 7.37
C LYS A 16 14.36 1.70 5.93
N ASP A 17 15.64 1.63 5.59
CA ASP A 17 16.09 1.21 4.27
C ASP A 17 16.58 -0.25 4.29
N LEU A 18 16.77 -0.80 3.09
CA LEU A 18 17.36 -2.11 2.83
C LEU A 18 18.76 -2.21 3.46
N ASN A 19 19.01 -3.32 4.15
CA ASN A 19 20.33 -3.59 4.75
C ASN A 19 21.32 -4.26 3.77
N ILE A 20 20.85 -4.65 2.58
CA ILE A 20 21.61 -5.42 1.59
C ILE A 20 21.51 -4.68 0.25
N PRO A 21 22.63 -4.53 -0.48
CA PRO A 21 22.60 -3.95 -1.82
C PRO A 21 21.77 -4.82 -2.78
N ILE A 22 21.05 -4.14 -3.67
CA ILE A 22 20.17 -4.78 -4.65
C ILE A 22 20.70 -4.72 -6.09
N ASP A 23 21.89 -4.15 -6.30
CA ASP A 23 22.55 -4.09 -7.61
C ASP A 23 22.67 -5.49 -8.24
N GLY A 24 22.20 -5.63 -9.47
CA GLY A 24 22.19 -6.90 -10.20
C GLY A 24 21.29 -7.98 -9.61
N ARG A 25 20.37 -7.66 -8.68
CA ARG A 25 19.48 -8.65 -8.04
C ARG A 25 18.08 -8.61 -8.66
N ASN A 26 17.40 -9.75 -8.66
CA ASN A 26 15.98 -9.82 -8.99
C ASN A 26 15.17 -9.49 -7.73
N ILE A 27 14.43 -8.38 -7.77
CA ILE A 27 13.66 -7.86 -6.64
C ILE A 27 12.17 -8.00 -6.94
N VAL A 28 11.42 -8.50 -5.94
CA VAL A 28 9.96 -8.48 -5.91
C VAL A 28 9.54 -7.59 -4.75
N LEU A 29 8.84 -6.51 -5.06
CA LEU A 29 8.18 -5.67 -4.06
C LEU A 29 6.81 -6.27 -3.76
N VAL A 30 6.53 -6.49 -2.48
CA VAL A 30 5.28 -7.10 -2.00
C VAL A 30 4.48 -6.04 -1.24
N GLU A 31 3.35 -5.63 -1.81
CA GLU A 31 2.44 -4.65 -1.23
C GLU A 31 1.15 -5.34 -0.73
N ASP A 32 0.58 -4.83 0.36
CA ASP A 32 -0.71 -5.28 0.86
C ASP A 32 -1.87 -4.75 0.00
N ILE A 33 -1.85 -3.46 -0.34
CA ILE A 33 -2.87 -2.82 -1.16
C ILE A 33 -2.30 -1.70 -2.00
N ILE A 34 -2.68 -1.65 -3.28
CA ILE A 34 -2.38 -0.50 -4.14
C ILE A 34 -3.65 0.31 -4.39
N ASP A 35 -3.61 1.56 -3.92
CA ASP A 35 -4.71 2.52 -4.01
C ASP A 35 -4.41 3.57 -5.10
N SER A 36 -4.00 4.79 -4.74
CA SER A 36 -3.61 5.83 -5.71
C SER A 36 -2.40 5.46 -6.59
N GLY A 37 -1.52 4.59 -6.08
CA GLY A 37 -0.26 4.20 -6.72
C GLY A 37 0.91 5.14 -6.46
N ASN A 38 0.70 6.28 -5.78
CA ASN A 38 1.75 7.30 -5.57
C ASN A 38 2.94 6.79 -4.75
N THR A 39 2.69 6.11 -3.63
CA THR A 39 3.75 5.51 -2.80
C THR A 39 4.56 4.50 -3.59
N LEU A 40 3.88 3.60 -4.31
CA LEU A 40 4.51 2.58 -5.11
C LEU A 40 5.39 3.19 -6.21
N LYS A 41 4.88 4.17 -6.95
CA LYS A 41 5.63 4.87 -8.01
C LYS A 41 6.90 5.52 -7.46
N TYR A 42 6.82 6.16 -6.30
CA TYR A 42 7.98 6.74 -5.63
C TYR A 42 9.01 5.67 -5.24
N LEU A 43 8.57 4.58 -4.62
CA LEU A 43 9.45 3.48 -4.21
C LEU A 43 10.11 2.80 -5.40
N MET A 44 9.37 2.55 -6.47
CA MET A 44 9.92 1.97 -7.70
C MET A 44 11.04 2.84 -8.27
N GLY A 45 10.81 4.15 -8.44
CA GLY A 45 11.83 5.07 -8.95
C GLY A 45 13.08 5.15 -8.06
N LEU A 46 12.92 5.01 -6.74
CA LEU A 46 14.05 4.98 -5.80
C LEU A 46 14.83 3.66 -5.86
N LEU A 47 14.15 2.54 -6.03
CA LEU A 47 14.78 1.21 -6.12
C LEU A 47 15.45 0.99 -7.47
N GLU A 48 14.88 1.51 -8.57
CA GLU A 48 15.46 1.45 -9.92
C GLU A 48 16.83 2.14 -9.99
N GLN A 49 17.03 3.25 -9.28
CA GLN A 49 18.31 3.95 -9.19
C GLN A 49 19.44 3.11 -8.54
N ARG A 50 19.11 1.97 -7.94
CA ARG A 50 20.06 1.03 -7.34
C ARG A 50 20.42 -0.13 -8.29
N ASN A 51 20.01 -0.04 -9.55
CA ASN A 51 20.33 -0.97 -10.63
C ASN A 51 20.00 -2.45 -10.33
N PRO A 52 18.78 -2.80 -9.89
CA PRO A 52 18.38 -4.20 -9.80
C PRO A 52 18.40 -4.86 -11.20
N ALA A 53 18.69 -6.16 -11.26
CA ALA A 53 18.57 -6.92 -12.51
C ALA A 53 17.12 -6.99 -13.01
N SER A 54 16.17 -7.03 -12.07
CA SER A 54 14.74 -6.84 -12.35
C SER A 54 14.06 -6.25 -11.13
N LEU A 55 13.07 -5.39 -11.34
CA LEU A 55 12.14 -4.94 -10.31
C LEU A 55 10.72 -5.31 -10.73
N ARG A 56 10.05 -6.13 -9.92
CA ARG A 56 8.69 -6.59 -10.16
C ARG A 56 7.81 -6.30 -8.94
N VAL A 57 6.52 -6.14 -9.15
CA VAL A 57 5.56 -5.79 -8.09
C VAL A 57 4.48 -6.85 -7.99
N MET A 58 4.20 -7.29 -6.76
CA MET A 58 3.00 -8.05 -6.46
C MET A 58 2.19 -7.35 -5.37
N THR A 59 0.88 -7.42 -5.48
CA THR A 59 -0.02 -6.94 -4.43
C THR A 59 -1.11 -7.95 -4.10
N LEU A 60 -1.53 -7.97 -2.84
CA LEU A 60 -2.72 -8.71 -2.43
C LEU A 60 -3.99 -8.05 -2.96
N LEU A 61 -4.15 -6.73 -2.80
CA LEU A 61 -5.34 -5.99 -3.20
C LEU A 61 -5.03 -4.85 -4.16
N ASP A 62 -5.83 -4.72 -5.22
CA ASP A 62 -5.74 -3.59 -6.15
C ASP A 62 -7.06 -2.82 -6.25
N LYS A 63 -7.00 -1.48 -6.17
CA LYS A 63 -8.15 -0.57 -6.35
C LYS A 63 -7.99 0.24 -7.63
N PRO A 64 -8.28 -0.34 -8.81
CA PRO A 64 -8.04 0.32 -10.10
C PRO A 64 -8.81 1.64 -10.24
N GLU A 65 -10.02 1.75 -9.66
CA GLU A 65 -10.84 2.97 -9.72
C GLU A 65 -10.24 4.17 -8.97
N ARG A 66 -9.27 3.93 -8.08
CA ARG A 66 -8.59 4.99 -7.31
C ARG A 66 -7.24 5.37 -7.90
N ARG A 67 -6.80 4.75 -8.99
CA ARG A 67 -5.48 4.97 -9.58
C ARG A 67 -5.32 6.43 -10.02
N GLU A 68 -4.28 7.10 -9.52
CA GLU A 68 -3.93 8.47 -9.90
C GLU A 68 -2.68 8.52 -10.79
N VAL A 69 -1.81 7.51 -10.68
CA VAL A 69 -0.57 7.41 -11.45
C VAL A 69 -0.42 6.03 -12.04
N ASP A 70 0.08 5.93 -13.27
CA ASP A 70 0.35 4.63 -13.87
C ASP A 70 1.51 3.92 -13.15
N VAL A 71 1.27 2.66 -12.78
CA VAL A 71 2.23 1.76 -12.13
C VAL A 71 2.01 0.35 -12.66
N GLN A 72 3.09 -0.29 -13.12
CA GLN A 72 3.03 -1.67 -13.57
C GLN A 72 2.99 -2.60 -12.36
N VAL A 73 1.96 -3.46 -12.31
CA VAL A 73 1.79 -4.50 -11.29
C VAL A 73 1.82 -5.84 -11.99
N ASP A 74 2.81 -6.68 -11.65
CA ASP A 74 3.03 -7.95 -12.35
C ASP A 74 2.09 -9.06 -11.85
N TRP A 75 1.70 -8.99 -10.57
CA TRP A 75 0.75 -9.92 -9.96
C TRP A 75 -0.24 -9.21 -9.04
N VAL A 76 -1.53 -9.46 -9.26
CA VAL A 76 -2.63 -8.97 -8.43
C VAL A 76 -3.35 -10.16 -7.83
N GLY A 77 -3.48 -10.19 -6.50
CA GLY A 77 -4.27 -11.20 -5.80
C GLY A 77 -5.76 -11.01 -6.08
N PHE A 78 -6.30 -9.84 -5.71
CA PHE A 78 -7.71 -9.49 -5.90
C PHE A 78 -7.86 -8.02 -6.31
N ALA A 79 -8.57 -7.78 -7.42
CA ALA A 79 -9.08 -6.45 -7.72
C ALA A 79 -10.36 -6.21 -6.90
N ILE A 80 -10.41 -5.09 -6.17
CA ILE A 80 -11.53 -4.75 -5.28
C ILE A 80 -12.10 -3.36 -5.60
N PRO A 81 -13.39 -3.13 -5.31
CA PRO A 81 -13.99 -1.80 -5.42
C PRO A 81 -13.38 -0.80 -4.44
N ASN A 82 -13.74 0.48 -4.59
CA ASN A 82 -13.36 1.53 -3.65
C ASN A 82 -14.10 1.40 -2.29
N GLU A 83 -13.66 0.44 -1.48
CA GLU A 83 -14.18 0.18 -0.13
C GLU A 83 -13.09 0.31 0.93
N PHE A 84 -13.46 0.72 2.15
CA PHE A 84 -12.50 0.77 3.26
C PHE A 84 -12.32 -0.65 3.83
N VAL A 85 -11.17 -1.28 3.58
CA VAL A 85 -10.88 -2.68 3.96
C VAL A 85 -9.88 -2.77 5.11
N VAL A 86 -10.07 -3.75 5.98
CA VAL A 86 -9.20 -4.07 7.12
C VAL A 86 -8.98 -5.59 7.23
N GLY A 87 -7.98 -6.00 8.00
CA GLY A 87 -7.66 -7.41 8.22
C GLY A 87 -6.54 -7.92 7.32
N TYR A 88 -5.96 -9.07 7.67
CA TYR A 88 -4.85 -9.69 6.96
C TYR A 88 -3.66 -8.73 6.73
N GLY A 89 -3.30 -7.98 7.77
CA GLY A 89 -2.25 -6.95 7.75
C GLY A 89 -2.75 -5.52 7.55
N LEU A 90 -3.91 -5.34 6.91
CA LEU A 90 -4.54 -4.02 6.70
C LEU A 90 -5.17 -3.50 8.00
N ASP A 91 -5.14 -2.19 8.20
CA ASP A 91 -5.59 -1.57 9.45
C ASP A 91 -6.55 -0.40 9.30
N PHE A 92 -7.18 -0.09 10.42
CA PHE A 92 -7.70 1.25 10.73
C PHE A 92 -7.18 1.64 12.10
N ASP A 93 -6.40 2.73 12.16
CA ASP A 93 -5.75 3.23 13.38
C ASP A 93 -4.93 2.14 14.11
N GLU A 94 -4.14 1.37 13.34
CA GLU A 94 -3.34 0.23 13.84
C GLU A 94 -4.15 -0.97 14.37
N ILE A 95 -5.49 -0.92 14.30
CA ILE A 95 -6.39 -2.00 14.73
C ILE A 95 -6.75 -2.90 13.53
N TYR A 96 -7.16 -4.14 13.82
CA TYR A 96 -7.69 -5.14 12.89
C TYR A 96 -6.68 -5.90 12.01
N ARG A 97 -5.39 -5.53 12.01
CA ARG A 97 -4.33 -6.22 11.25
C ARG A 97 -4.32 -7.75 11.43
N ASN A 98 -4.70 -8.21 12.62
CA ASN A 98 -4.63 -9.62 13.03
C ASN A 98 -5.84 -10.48 12.61
N LEU A 99 -6.83 -9.94 11.92
CA LEU A 99 -7.94 -10.74 11.40
C LEU A 99 -7.44 -11.70 10.30
N PRO A 100 -7.88 -12.97 10.28
CA PRO A 100 -7.42 -13.96 9.29
C PRO A 100 -8.13 -13.83 7.93
N TYR A 101 -8.86 -12.74 7.73
CA TYR A 101 -9.62 -12.44 6.52
C TYR A 101 -9.61 -10.94 6.24
N ILE A 102 -10.03 -10.58 5.04
CA ILE A 102 -10.22 -9.18 4.61
C ILE A 102 -11.71 -8.85 4.75
N GLY A 103 -12.02 -7.74 5.42
CA GLY A 103 -13.40 -7.28 5.63
C GLY A 103 -13.56 -5.80 5.32
N VAL A 104 -14.78 -5.39 4.96
CA VAL A 104 -15.12 -3.98 4.79
C VAL A 104 -15.47 -3.39 6.16
N LEU A 105 -14.81 -2.30 6.54
CA LEU A 105 -15.06 -1.60 7.79
C LEU A 105 -16.37 -0.81 7.69
N LYS A 106 -17.22 -0.89 8.71
CA LYS A 106 -18.48 -0.13 8.75
C LYS A 106 -18.18 1.37 8.83
N PRO A 107 -18.86 2.24 8.04
CA PRO A 107 -18.67 3.69 8.09
C PRO A 107 -18.75 4.30 9.49
N SER A 108 -19.67 3.82 10.33
CA SER A 108 -19.83 4.30 11.71
C SER A 108 -18.56 4.23 12.56
N VAL A 109 -17.58 3.39 12.19
CA VAL A 109 -16.30 3.28 12.92
C VAL A 109 -15.36 4.46 12.63
N TYR A 110 -15.46 5.08 11.45
CA TYR A 110 -14.55 6.15 11.01
C TYR A 110 -15.27 7.46 10.65
N THR A 111 -16.59 7.52 10.76
CA THR A 111 -17.39 8.72 10.53
C THR A 111 -18.04 9.29 11.80
N GLU A 112 -17.90 8.65 12.96
CA GLU A 112 -18.44 9.24 14.19
C GLU A 112 -17.62 10.48 14.59
N PRO A 113 -18.28 11.62 14.89
CA PRO A 113 -17.59 12.74 15.50
C PRO A 113 -17.10 12.27 16.87
N ALA A 114 -15.83 12.56 17.19
CA ALA A 114 -15.31 12.40 18.54
C ALA A 114 -16.36 13.00 19.51
N SER A 115 -16.98 12.14 20.32
CA SER A 115 -17.92 12.58 21.34
C SER A 115 -17.22 13.61 22.22
N ALA A 116 -17.88 14.76 22.38
CA ALA A 116 -17.47 15.89 23.19
C ALA A 116 -17.13 15.53 24.64
#